data_AF-A0A2V9G932-F1
#
_entry.id   AF-A0A2V9G932-F1
#
_cell.length_a   1.000
_cell.length_b   1.000
_cell.length_c   1.000
_cell.angle_alpha   90.00
_cell.angle_beta   90.00
_cell.angle_gamma   90.00
#
_symmetry.space_group_name_H-M   'P 1'
#
loop_
_entity.id
_entity.type
_entity.pdbx_description
1 polymer ?
#
loop_
_entity_poly.entity_id
_entity_poly.type
_entity_poly.pdbx_seq_one_letter_code
_entity_poly.pdbx_strand_id
1 'polypeptide(L)'
;MAVATMTGKTFRDVREEILMATVRCLFVSNSALAVKELSQRVGYKSASSFARAIRRACGLCPEELRFRMAREEMLAMRIPKHVA
;
A
#
# COMPACT_ATOMS: atom_id res chain seq x y z
N MET A 1 -4.62 5.24 -26.08
CA MET A 1 -4.10 4.29 -25.07
C MET A 1 -2.65 4.65 -24.70
N ALA A 2 -2.38 5.80 -24.08
CA ALA A 2 -1.00 6.20 -23.78
C ALA A 2 -0.33 5.34 -22.68
N VAL A 3 -1.08 4.99 -21.63
CA VAL A 3 -0.51 4.21 -20.50
C VAL A 3 -0.14 2.80 -20.92
N ALA A 4 -1.01 2.12 -21.69
CA ALA A 4 -0.73 0.78 -22.18
C ALA A 4 0.48 0.74 -23.13
N THR A 5 0.61 1.72 -24.01
CA THR A 5 1.77 1.80 -24.92
C THR A 5 3.08 2.11 -24.20
N MET A 6 3.04 2.90 -23.11
CA MET A 6 4.26 3.29 -22.38
C MET A 6 4.69 2.28 -21.32
N THR A 7 3.76 1.53 -20.73
CA THR A 7 4.03 0.68 -19.56
C THR A 7 3.80 -0.81 -19.80
N GLY A 8 3.12 -1.17 -20.91
CA GLY A 8 2.64 -2.54 -21.14
C GLY A 8 1.50 -2.96 -20.21
N LYS A 9 0.99 -2.04 -19.37
CA LYS A 9 -0.02 -2.30 -18.34
C LYS A 9 -1.28 -1.50 -18.59
N THR A 10 -2.41 -1.97 -18.08
CA THR A 10 -3.62 -1.15 -18.11
C THR A 10 -3.47 0.01 -17.12
N PHE A 11 -4.24 1.08 -17.32
CA PHE A 11 -4.29 2.18 -16.34
C PHE A 11 -4.66 1.69 -14.93
N ARG A 12 -5.48 0.63 -14.84
CA ARG A 12 -5.89 0.05 -13.57
C ARG A 12 -4.70 -0.56 -12.83
N ASP A 13 -3.85 -1.31 -13.53
CA ASP A 13 -2.68 -1.97 -12.92
C ASP A 13 -1.68 -0.92 -12.41
N VAL A 14 -1.39 0.09 -13.23
CA VAL A 14 -0.50 1.20 -12.84
C VAL A 14 -1.06 1.95 -11.63
N ARG A 15 -2.38 2.21 -11.60
CA ARG A 15 -3.03 2.84 -10.45
C ARG A 15 -2.94 1.98 -9.19
N GLU A 16 -3.08 0.66 -9.31
CA GLU A 16 -2.96 -0.27 -8.18
C GLU A 16 -1.53 -0.34 -7.65
N GLU A 17 -0.53 -0.25 -8.52
CA GLU A 17 0.88 -0.13 -8.12
C GLU A 17 1.16 1.15 -7.34
N ILE A 18 0.70 2.29 -7.86
CA ILE A 18 0.84 3.59 -7.18
C ILE A 18 0.11 3.57 -5.83
N LEU A 19 -1.10 3.00 -5.78
CA LEU A 19 -1.85 2.82 -4.54
C LEU A 19 -1.04 2.03 -3.51
N MET A 20 -0.50 0.88 -3.90
CA MET A 20 0.25 0.02 -3.00
C MET A 20 1.55 0.67 -2.53
N ALA A 21 2.26 1.38 -3.41
CA ALA A 21 3.46 2.14 -3.02
C ALA A 21 3.11 3.23 -1.99
N THR A 22 2.03 3.96 -2.21
CA THR A 22 1.58 5.05 -1.33
C THR A 22 1.14 4.52 0.03
N VAL A 23 0.32 3.46 0.05
CA VAL A 23 -0.16 2.83 1.29
C VAL A 23 0.99 2.29 2.12
N ARG A 24 1.99 1.66 1.47
CA ARG A 24 3.20 1.19 2.15
C ARG A 24 3.95 2.34 2.83
N CYS A 25 4.19 3.43 2.10
CA CYS A 25 4.86 4.61 2.64
C CYS A 25 4.10 5.20 3.85
N LEU A 26 2.77 5.28 3.76
CA LEU A 26 1.91 5.80 4.83
C LEU A 26 1.88 4.90 6.06
N PHE A 27 1.91 3.58 5.91
CA PHE A 27 1.98 2.66 7.05
C PHE A 27 3.32 2.73 7.79
N VAL A 28 4.43 2.91 7.08
CA VAL A 28 5.74 3.12 7.71
C VAL A 28 5.79 4.47 8.43
N SER A 29 5.28 5.53 7.80
CA SER A 29 5.35 6.88 8.36
C SER A 29 4.35 7.12 9.50
N ASN A 30 3.21 6.42 9.50
CA ASN A 30 2.14 6.60 10.48
C ASN A 30 1.34 5.30 10.69
N SER A 31 1.88 4.40 11.49
CA SER A 31 1.29 3.09 11.76
C SER A 31 -0.06 3.14 12.48
N ALA A 32 -0.32 4.21 13.24
CA ALA A 32 -1.57 4.42 13.98
C ALA A 32 -2.69 5.05 13.14
N LEU A 33 -2.43 5.40 11.87
CA LEU A 33 -3.42 6.06 11.02
C LEU A 33 -4.65 5.16 10.80
N ALA A 34 -5.84 5.68 11.11
CA ALA A 34 -7.09 4.97 10.90
C ALA A 34 -7.30 4.63 9.42
N VAL A 35 -7.84 3.44 9.12
CA VAL A 35 -8.08 2.97 7.74
C VAL A 35 -8.96 3.96 6.97
N LYS A 36 -9.94 4.58 7.63
CA LYS A 36 -10.82 5.59 7.03
C LYS A 36 -10.01 6.81 6.55
N GLU A 37 -9.14 7.34 7.39
CA GLU A 37 -8.34 8.52 7.03
C GLU A 37 -7.30 8.18 5.94
N LEU A 38 -6.67 7.01 6.04
CA LEU A 38 -5.79 6.49 4.99
C LEU A 38 -6.50 6.43 3.64
N SER A 39 -7.75 5.92 3.61
CA SER A 39 -8.53 5.83 2.38
C SER A 39 -8.77 7.21 1.74
N GLN A 40 -9.02 8.23 2.55
CA GLN A 40 -9.23 9.59 2.06
C GLN A 40 -7.93 10.19 1.51
N ARG A 41 -6.80 9.99 2.20
CA ARG A 41 -5.48 10.47 1.75
C ARG A 41 -5.06 9.88 0.41
N VAL A 42 -5.44 8.64 0.12
CA VAL A 42 -5.15 7.98 -1.17
C VAL A 42 -6.27 8.17 -2.21
N GLY A 43 -7.18 9.12 -1.98
CA GLY A 43 -8.18 9.55 -2.98
C GLY A 43 -9.46 8.72 -3.05
N TYR A 44 -9.72 7.84 -2.07
CA TYR A 44 -10.97 7.07 -2.02
C TYR A 44 -12.05 7.80 -1.22
N LYS A 45 -13.27 7.81 -1.77
CA LYS A 45 -14.46 8.39 -1.12
C LYS A 45 -14.98 7.53 0.04
N SER A 46 -14.62 6.25 0.09
CA SER A 46 -15.06 5.33 1.15
C SER A 46 -14.01 4.29 1.48
N ALA A 47 -13.93 3.95 2.77
CA ALA A 47 -13.04 2.91 3.30
C ALA A 47 -13.32 1.53 2.67
N SER A 48 -14.57 1.21 2.38
CA SER A 48 -14.96 -0.06 1.77
C SER A 48 -14.59 -0.18 0.28
N SER A 49 -14.56 0.93 -0.47
CA SER A 49 -14.02 0.93 -1.84
C SER A 49 -12.50 0.76 -1.82
N PHE A 50 -11.84 1.46 -0.90
CA PHE A 50 -10.41 1.32 -0.65
C PHE A 50 -10.02 -0.11 -0.25
N ALA A 51 -10.71 -0.72 0.73
CA ALA A 51 -10.43 -2.08 1.16
C ALA A 51 -10.57 -3.11 0.03
N ARG A 52 -11.57 -2.94 -0.85
CA ARG A 52 -11.72 -3.77 -2.06
C ARG A 52 -10.56 -3.58 -3.03
N ALA A 53 -10.02 -2.38 -3.16
CA ALA A 53 -8.86 -2.12 -4.00
C ALA A 53 -7.58 -2.77 -3.45
N ILE A 54 -7.34 -2.65 -2.15
CA ILE A 54 -6.21 -3.32 -1.48
C ILE A 54 -6.31 -4.84 -1.64
N ARG A 55 -7.49 -5.41 -1.35
CA ARG A 55 -7.69 -6.86 -1.49
C ARG A 55 -7.44 -7.36 -2.91
N ARG A 56 -7.82 -6.59 -3.92
CA ARG A 56 -7.53 -6.95 -5.32
C ARG A 56 -6.05 -6.90 -5.64
N ALA A 57 -5.35 -5.87 -5.13
CA ALA A 57 -3.94 -5.64 -5.43
C ALA A 57 -3.00 -6.63 -4.72
N CYS A 58 -3.34 -7.10 -3.50
CA CYS A 58 -2.42 -7.94 -2.72
C CYS A 58 -3.08 -9.12 -1.98
N GLY A 59 -4.39 -9.34 -2.13
CA GLY A 59 -5.13 -10.41 -1.45
C GLY A 59 -5.50 -10.12 0.01
N LEU A 60 -4.97 -9.06 0.62
CA LEU A 60 -5.15 -8.74 2.04
C LEU A 60 -6.19 -7.64 2.26
N CYS A 61 -6.82 -7.59 3.43
CA CYS A 61 -7.52 -6.39 3.88
C CYS A 61 -6.53 -5.32 4.38
N PRO A 62 -6.95 -4.04 4.52
CA PRO A 62 -6.06 -2.97 4.98
C PRO A 62 -5.40 -3.23 6.33
N GLU A 63 -6.11 -3.86 7.28
CA GLU A 63 -5.58 -4.14 8.61
C GLU A 63 -4.55 -5.27 8.61
N GLU A 64 -4.82 -6.35 7.87
CA GLU A 64 -3.86 -7.44 7.64
C GLU A 64 -2.58 -6.90 6.98
N LEU A 65 -2.74 -6.04 5.97
CA LEU A 65 -1.60 -5.40 5.31
C LEU A 65 -0.80 -4.54 6.30
N ARG A 66 -1.47 -3.74 7.13
CA ARG A 66 -0.81 -2.93 8.18
C ARG A 66 0.00 -3.82 9.12
N PHE A 67 -0.61 -4.90 9.62
CA PHE A 67 0.05 -5.81 10.54
C PHE A 67 1.27 -6.49 9.91
N ARG A 68 1.13 -6.96 8.67
CA ARG A 68 2.22 -7.55 7.91
C ARG A 68 3.38 -6.58 7.74
N MET A 69 3.10 -5.34 7.38
CA MET A 69 4.13 -4.30 7.21
C MET A 69 4.82 -3.94 8.51
N ALA A 70 4.09 -3.78 9.61
CA ALA A 70 4.68 -3.54 10.92
C ALA A 70 5.62 -4.68 11.32
N ARG A 71 5.24 -5.93 11.04
CA ARG A 71 6.09 -7.11 11.27
C ARG A 71 7.34 -7.13 10.39
N GLU A 72 7.19 -6.83 9.10
CA GLU A 72 8.31 -6.75 8.15
C GLU A 72 9.31 -5.65 8.56
N GLU A 73 8.82 -4.49 8.97
CA GLU A 73 9.64 -3.38 9.47
C GLU A 73 10.39 -3.76 10.76
N MET A 74 9.72 -4.39 11.73
CA MET A 74 10.39 -4.89 12.94
C MET A 74 11.45 -5.94 12.64
N LEU A 75 11.24 -6.79 11.64
CA LEU A 75 12.24 -7.76 11.20
C LEU A 75 13.44 -7.05 10.54
N ALA A 76 13.19 -6.06 9.69
CA ALA A 76 14.22 -5.26 9.03
C ALA A 76 15.10 -4.49 10.04
N MET A 77 14.53 -3.99 11.14
CA MET A 77 15.28 -3.34 12.23
C MET A 77 16.11 -4.31 13.08
N ARG A 78 15.76 -5.60 13.13
CA ARG A 78 16.50 -6.63 13.89
C ARG A 78 17.73 -7.16 13.14
N ILE A 79 17.90 -6.83 11.87
CA ILE A 79 19.11 -7.11 11.12
C ILE A 79 20.06 -5.92 11.34
N PRO A 80 21.19 -6.07 12.05
CA PRO A 80 22.16 -5.00 12.13
C PRO A 80 22.61 -4.66 10.71
N LYS A 81 22.52 -3.38 10.36
CA LYS A 81 23.19 -2.81 9.21
C LYS A 81 24.71 -2.77 9.50
N HIS A 82 25.34 -3.93 9.68
CA HIS A 82 26.79 -4.05 9.66
C HIS A 82 27.20 -4.26 8.20
N VAL A 83 27.51 -3.16 7.53
CA VAL A 83 28.86 -2.61 7.28
C VAL A 83 29.49 -3.34 6.10
N ALA A 84 29.50 -2.63 4.96
CA ALA A 84 30.41 -2.87 3.87
C ALA A 84 31.84 -2.52 4.30
#